data_AF-A0A5C5R811-F1
#
_entry.id   AF-A0A5C5R811-F1
#
_cell.length_a   1.000
_cell.length_b   1.000
_cell.length_c   1.000
_cell.angle_alpha   90.00
_cell.angle_beta   90.00
_cell.angle_gamma   90.00
#
_symmetry.space_group_name_H-M   'P 1'
#
loop_
_entity.id
_entity.type
_entity.pdbx_description
1 polymer ?
#
loop_
_entity_poly.entity_id
_entity_poly.type
_entity_poly.pdbx_seq_one_letter_code
_entity_poly.pdbx_strand_id
1 'polypeptide(L)'
;GYVLRRLMRRAIRSMRLLGVDAPSIPTLFPVSRDAMSPSYPELVTAWDTISDVAYGEEDAFRRTLTAGTTILDTAVAHAKETGGPQLISGAQAFALHDTYGFPIDLTLEMAAEQGVQVDEQGFRTLMEEQKERARADSRAKKTGHVDVRVFHDMERRMGGGSRFLGYT
;
A
#
# COMPACT_ATOMS: atom_id res chain seq x y z
N GLY A 1 10.41 1.12 0.84
CA GLY A 1 9.79 2.47 0.76
C GLY A 1 8.76 2.54 -0.35
N TYR A 2 7.88 3.57 -0.36
CA TYR A 2 6.81 3.73 -1.36
C TYR A 2 7.36 3.88 -2.79
N VAL A 3 8.39 4.71 -2.98
CA VAL A 3 8.99 4.98 -4.30
C VAL A 3 9.53 3.71 -4.96
N LEU A 4 10.26 2.88 -4.21
CA LEU A 4 10.80 1.63 -4.75
C LEU A 4 9.69 0.68 -5.19
N ARG A 5 8.64 0.52 -4.37
CA ARG A 5 7.46 -0.28 -4.74
C ARG A 5 6.80 0.27 -6.01
N ARG A 6 6.63 1.59 -6.12
CA ARG A 6 6.09 2.23 -7.33
C ARG A 6 6.92 1.89 -8.58
N LEU A 7 8.24 2.00 -8.51
CA LEU A 7 9.13 1.68 -9.65
C LEU A 7 9.03 0.21 -10.05
N MET A 8 9.09 -0.70 -9.07
CA MET A 8 8.97 -2.13 -9.33
C MET A 8 7.63 -2.50 -9.96
N ARG A 9 6.53 -1.97 -9.43
CA ARG A 9 5.17 -2.23 -9.96
C ARG A 9 5.01 -1.75 -11.40
N ARG A 10 5.62 -0.62 -11.77
CA ARG A 10 5.64 -0.13 -13.16
C ARG A 10 6.44 -1.04 -14.09
N ALA A 11 7.59 -1.56 -13.63
CA ALA A 11 8.36 -2.54 -14.40
C ALA A 11 7.57 -3.84 -14.62
N ILE A 12 6.96 -4.39 -13.57
CA ILE A 12 6.12 -5.60 -13.64
C ILE A 12 4.93 -5.38 -14.58
N ARG A 13 4.26 -4.22 -14.48
CA ARG A 13 3.15 -3.84 -15.37
C ARG A 13 3.60 -3.78 -16.83
N SER A 14 4.77 -3.20 -17.11
CA SER A 14 5.30 -3.11 -18.47
C SER A 14 5.54 -4.50 -19.06
N MET A 15 6.07 -5.43 -18.28
CA MET A 15 6.22 -6.83 -18.69
C MET A 15 4.88 -7.50 -18.98
N ARG A 16 3.85 -7.22 -18.17
CA ARG A 16 2.48 -7.72 -18.41
C ARG A 16 1.88 -7.16 -19.71
N LEU A 17 2.09 -5.89 -20.01
CA LEU A 17 1.64 -5.28 -21.27
C LEU A 17 2.33 -5.90 -22.50
N LEU A 18 3.56 -6.42 -22.33
CA LEU A 18 4.27 -7.19 -23.36
C LEU A 18 3.80 -8.65 -23.46
N GLY A 19 2.78 -9.06 -22.69
CA GLY A 19 2.23 -10.41 -22.69
C GLY A 19 2.94 -11.41 -21.77
N VAL A 20 3.79 -10.94 -20.85
CA VAL A 20 4.44 -11.81 -19.87
C VAL A 20 3.56 -11.96 -18.64
N ASP A 21 3.02 -13.17 -18.47
CA ASP A 21 2.13 -13.48 -17.36
C ASP A 21 2.84 -14.07 -16.13
N ALA A 22 4.04 -14.64 -16.34
CA ALA A 22 4.88 -15.23 -15.32
C ALA A 22 5.63 -14.16 -14.49
N PRO A 23 6.15 -14.51 -13.28
CA PRO A 23 7.05 -13.63 -12.53
C PRO A 23 8.26 -13.21 -13.38
N SER A 24 8.49 -11.90 -13.44
CA SER A 24 9.50 -11.27 -14.28
C SER A 24 10.73 -10.84 -13.47
N ILE A 25 10.55 -10.44 -12.22
CA ILE A 25 11.64 -9.95 -11.35
C ILE A 25 12.66 -11.07 -11.04
N PRO A 26 12.28 -12.33 -10.77
CA PRO A 26 13.24 -13.43 -10.64
C PRO A 26 14.15 -13.65 -11.85
N THR A 27 13.74 -13.21 -13.04
CA THR A 27 14.55 -13.33 -14.26
C THR A 27 15.38 -12.06 -14.51
N LEU A 28 14.77 -10.89 -14.37
CA LEU A 28 15.41 -9.61 -14.73
C LEU A 28 16.36 -9.09 -13.65
N PHE A 29 16.02 -9.30 -12.38
CA PHE A 29 16.72 -8.71 -11.25
C PHE A 29 18.14 -9.29 -11.06
N PRO A 30 18.38 -10.62 -11.19
CA PRO A 30 19.74 -11.17 -11.18
C PRO A 30 20.62 -10.59 -12.30
N VAL A 31 20.07 -10.39 -13.50
CA VAL A 31 20.81 -9.79 -14.63
C VAL A 31 21.25 -8.36 -14.30
N SER A 32 20.37 -7.58 -13.68
CA SER A 32 20.68 -6.22 -13.22
C SER A 32 21.78 -6.22 -12.14
N ARG A 33 21.71 -7.13 -11.16
CA ARG A 33 22.76 -7.31 -10.16
C ARG A 33 24.09 -7.61 -10.82
N ASP A 34 24.15 -8.55 -11.75
CA ASP A 34 25.40 -8.98 -12.38
C ASP A 34 26.06 -7.86 -13.16
N ALA A 35 25.27 -7.07 -13.89
CA ALA A 35 25.75 -5.88 -14.60
C ALA A 35 26.32 -4.81 -13.66
N MET A 36 25.78 -4.68 -12.45
CA MET A 36 26.17 -3.65 -11.47
C MET A 36 27.22 -4.14 -10.47
N SER A 37 27.37 -5.44 -10.30
CA SER A 37 28.27 -6.06 -9.32
C SER A 37 29.74 -5.61 -9.40
N PRO A 38 30.34 -5.28 -10.57
CA PRO A 38 31.72 -4.80 -10.61
C PRO A 38 31.92 -3.45 -9.92
N SER A 39 30.88 -2.62 -9.92
CA SER A 39 30.90 -1.29 -9.28
C SER A 39 30.34 -1.31 -7.87
N TYR A 40 29.47 -2.28 -7.55
CA TYR A 40 28.72 -2.37 -6.29
C TYR A 40 28.76 -3.81 -5.73
N PRO A 41 29.92 -4.26 -5.21
CA PRO A 41 30.10 -5.64 -4.71
C PRO A 41 29.18 -5.96 -3.52
N GLU A 42 28.75 -4.96 -2.75
CA GLU A 42 27.81 -5.11 -1.64
C GLU A 42 26.47 -5.70 -2.07
N LEU A 43 26.06 -5.49 -3.34
CA LEU A 43 24.84 -6.07 -3.89
C LEU A 43 24.88 -7.59 -3.92
N VAL A 44 26.06 -8.17 -4.13
CA VAL A 44 26.24 -9.63 -4.11
C VAL A 44 26.15 -10.14 -2.68
N THR A 45 26.75 -9.43 -1.73
CA THR A 45 26.75 -9.83 -0.31
C THR A 45 25.38 -9.77 0.34
N ALA A 46 24.56 -8.78 -0.03
CA ALA A 46 23.21 -8.58 0.51
C ALA A 46 22.11 -9.18 -0.38
N TRP A 47 22.49 -9.95 -1.40
CA TRP A 47 21.59 -10.36 -2.48
C TRP A 47 20.37 -11.13 -1.98
N ASP A 48 20.55 -12.07 -1.05
CA ASP A 48 19.44 -12.89 -0.55
C ASP A 48 18.34 -12.01 0.05
N THR A 49 18.71 -11.08 0.92
CA THR A 49 17.75 -10.14 1.52
C THR A 49 17.11 -9.22 0.49
N ILE A 50 17.90 -8.69 -0.45
CA ILE A 50 17.40 -7.77 -1.48
C ILE A 50 16.42 -8.48 -2.43
N SER A 51 16.76 -9.69 -2.85
CA SER A 51 15.98 -10.50 -3.79
C SER A 51 14.70 -11.02 -3.14
N ASP A 52 14.73 -11.48 -1.89
CA ASP A 52 13.55 -11.91 -1.15
C ASP A 52 12.49 -10.81 -1.04
N VAL A 53 12.91 -9.59 -0.70
CA VAL A 53 12.01 -8.43 -0.64
C VAL A 53 11.44 -8.11 -2.02
N ALA A 54 12.27 -8.18 -3.06
CA ALA A 54 11.85 -7.87 -4.42
C ALA A 54 10.86 -8.90 -4.99
N TYR A 55 11.12 -10.18 -4.79
CA TYR A 55 10.24 -11.27 -5.25
C TYR A 55 8.94 -11.29 -4.46
N GLY A 56 9.00 -11.08 -3.14
CA GLY A 56 7.81 -10.96 -2.31
C GLY A 56 6.90 -9.80 -2.73
N GLU A 57 7.48 -8.66 -3.13
CA GLU A 57 6.71 -7.53 -3.66
C GLU A 57 6.05 -7.87 -5.01
N GLU A 58 6.73 -8.56 -5.92
CA GLU A 58 6.12 -9.00 -7.19
C GLU A 58 4.95 -9.95 -6.94
N ASP A 59 5.12 -10.95 -6.07
CA ASP A 59 4.05 -11.91 -5.76
C ASP A 59 2.83 -11.23 -5.12
N ALA A 60 3.06 -10.32 -4.18
CA ALA A 60 1.99 -9.53 -3.57
C ALA A 60 1.26 -8.67 -4.62
N PHE A 61 2.02 -8.04 -5.51
CA PHE A 61 1.47 -7.15 -6.52
C PHE A 61 0.74 -7.87 -7.66
N ARG A 62 1.21 -9.03 -8.13
CA ARG A 62 0.53 -9.80 -9.19
C ARG A 62 -0.88 -10.21 -8.79
N ARG A 63 -1.10 -10.52 -7.51
CA ARG A 63 -2.42 -10.84 -6.95
C ARG A 63 -3.38 -9.65 -7.03
N THR A 64 -2.92 -8.46 -6.64
CA THR A 64 -3.75 -7.24 -6.67
C THR A 64 -3.93 -6.70 -8.08
N LEU A 65 -2.92 -6.83 -8.96
CA LEU A 65 -2.99 -6.39 -10.34
C LEU A 65 -4.08 -7.12 -11.12
N THR A 66 -4.17 -8.45 -10.97
CA THR A 66 -5.17 -9.26 -11.68
C THR A 66 -6.60 -8.88 -11.27
N ALA A 67 -6.85 -8.70 -9.97
CA ALA A 67 -8.17 -8.32 -9.47
C ALA A 67 -8.52 -6.85 -9.78
N GLY A 68 -7.55 -5.94 -9.66
CA GLY A 68 -7.78 -4.50 -9.80
C GLY A 68 -7.92 -4.03 -11.26
N THR A 69 -7.28 -4.71 -12.22
CA THR A 69 -7.34 -4.33 -13.65
C THR A 69 -8.78 -4.37 -14.18
N THR A 70 -9.51 -5.46 -13.93
CA THR A 70 -10.91 -5.59 -14.37
C THR A 70 -11.82 -4.50 -13.80
N ILE A 71 -11.61 -4.13 -12.53
CA ILE A 71 -12.41 -3.12 -11.85
C ILE A 71 -12.08 -1.73 -12.39
N LEU A 72 -10.80 -1.47 -12.64
CA LEU A 72 -10.37 -0.23 -13.26
C LEU A 72 -10.94 -0.07 -14.67
N ASP A 73 -10.89 -1.12 -15.49
CA ASP A 73 -11.45 -1.09 -16.84
C ASP A 73 -12.95 -0.78 -16.81
N THR A 74 -13.67 -1.34 -15.84
CA THR A 74 -15.10 -1.03 -15.61
C THR A 74 -15.29 0.44 -15.22
N ALA A 75 -14.47 0.97 -14.32
CA ALA A 75 -14.54 2.37 -13.91
C ALA A 75 -14.22 3.33 -15.07
N VAL A 76 -13.26 2.99 -15.91
CA VAL A 76 -12.89 3.74 -17.11
C VAL A 76 -14.01 3.70 -18.16
N ALA A 77 -14.60 2.53 -18.41
CA ALA A 77 -15.74 2.39 -19.33
C ALA A 77 -16.92 3.26 -18.87
N HIS A 78 -17.27 3.18 -17.59
CA HIS A 78 -18.32 4.02 -17.01
C HIS A 78 -18.02 5.52 -17.14
N ALA A 79 -16.77 5.94 -16.90
CA ALA A 79 -16.36 7.34 -17.09
C ALA A 79 -16.46 7.81 -18.54
N LYS A 80 -16.32 6.89 -19.50
CA LYS A 80 -16.50 7.15 -20.94
C LYS A 80 -17.95 7.28 -21.36
N GLU A 81 -18.83 6.48 -20.77
CA GLU A 81 -20.25 6.40 -21.13
C GLU A 81 -21.10 7.56 -20.59
N THR A 82 -20.70 8.18 -19.48
CA THR A 82 -21.50 9.22 -18.80
C THR A 82 -21.66 10.53 -19.57
N GLY A 83 -21.02 10.69 -20.75
CA GLY A 83 -21.17 11.85 -21.63
C GLY A 83 -20.64 13.18 -21.07
N GLY A 84 -20.12 13.17 -19.83
CA GLY A 84 -19.50 14.29 -19.14
C GLY A 84 -17.97 14.26 -19.18
N PRO A 85 -17.29 14.97 -18.26
CA PRO A 85 -15.84 14.91 -18.14
C PRO A 85 -15.39 13.46 -17.92
N GLN A 86 -14.40 13.03 -18.70
CA GLN A 86 -13.76 11.72 -18.61
C GLN A 86 -12.98 11.63 -17.29
N LEU A 87 -13.67 11.31 -16.19
CA LEU A 87 -13.14 11.43 -14.85
C LEU A 87 -13.58 10.25 -13.97
N ILE A 88 -12.60 9.54 -13.41
CA ILE A 88 -12.80 8.63 -12.27
C ILE A 88 -12.88 9.47 -11.01
N SER A 89 -13.99 9.35 -10.28
CA SER A 89 -14.19 10.09 -9.03
C SER A 89 -13.19 9.68 -7.95
N GLY A 90 -12.91 10.58 -7.01
CA GLY A 90 -12.05 10.27 -5.87
C GLY A 90 -12.56 9.08 -5.05
N ALA A 91 -13.88 8.89 -4.97
CA ALA A 91 -14.50 7.74 -4.30
C ALA A 91 -14.23 6.41 -5.01
N GLN A 92 -14.29 6.37 -6.34
CA GLN A 92 -13.94 5.17 -7.11
C GLN A 92 -12.45 4.85 -6.99
N ALA A 93 -11.59 5.87 -7.09
CA ALA A 93 -10.15 5.72 -6.87
C ALA A 93 -9.83 5.25 -5.44
N PHE A 94 -10.56 5.76 -4.45
CA PHE A 94 -10.44 5.34 -3.05
C PHE A 94 -10.85 3.89 -2.86
N ALA A 95 -11.96 3.44 -3.46
CA ALA A 95 -12.39 2.04 -3.39
C ALA A 95 -11.37 1.10 -4.04
N LEU A 96 -10.81 1.46 -5.20
CA LEU A 96 -9.71 0.74 -5.85
C LEU A 96 -8.53 0.55 -4.89
N HIS A 97 -8.13 1.61 -4.19
CA HIS A 97 -7.01 1.58 -3.26
C HIS A 97 -7.30 0.81 -1.96
N ASP A 98 -8.38 1.16 -1.27
CA ASP A 98 -8.70 0.67 0.07
C ASP A 98 -9.26 -0.76 0.06
N THR A 99 -10.22 -1.03 -0.82
CA THR A 99 -10.92 -2.32 -0.86
C THR A 99 -10.14 -3.36 -1.66
N TYR A 100 -9.58 -2.97 -2.81
CA TYR A 100 -8.94 -3.91 -3.73
C TYR A 100 -7.40 -3.87 -3.66
N GLY A 101 -6.83 -3.00 -2.83
CA GLY A 101 -5.38 -2.86 -2.68
C GLY A 101 -4.69 -2.34 -3.94
N PHE A 102 -5.45 -1.75 -4.88
CA PHE A 102 -4.96 -1.33 -6.17
C PHE A 102 -4.22 0.02 -6.04
N PRO A 103 -2.96 0.11 -6.47
CA PRO A 103 -2.15 1.29 -6.17
C PRO A 103 -2.65 2.52 -6.91
N ILE A 104 -2.80 3.65 -6.21
CA ILE A 104 -3.28 4.90 -6.84
C ILE A 104 -2.39 5.35 -8.00
N ASP A 105 -1.07 5.14 -7.91
CA ASP A 105 -0.15 5.46 -9.00
C ASP A 105 -0.51 4.72 -10.29
N LEU A 106 -0.95 3.46 -10.17
CA LEU A 106 -1.36 2.66 -11.33
C LEU A 106 -2.72 3.10 -11.84
N THR A 107 -3.67 3.41 -10.96
CA THR A 107 -4.97 3.98 -11.36
C THR A 107 -4.76 5.24 -12.20
N LEU A 108 -3.87 6.14 -11.76
CA LEU A 108 -3.53 7.36 -12.48
C LEU A 108 -2.89 7.08 -13.85
N GLU A 109 -1.88 6.22 -13.88
CA GLU A 109 -1.14 5.89 -15.11
C GLU A 109 -2.07 5.22 -16.15
N MET A 110 -2.84 4.22 -15.73
CA MET A 110 -3.75 3.45 -16.58
C MET A 110 -4.94 4.28 -17.07
N ALA A 111 -5.54 5.11 -16.20
CA ALA A 111 -6.63 5.99 -16.60
C ALA A 111 -6.13 7.01 -17.65
N ALA A 112 -4.95 7.60 -17.42
CA ALA A 112 -4.36 8.58 -18.34
C ALA A 112 -4.07 7.98 -19.73
N GLU A 113 -3.55 6.76 -19.80
CA GLU A 113 -3.35 6.03 -21.07
C GLU A 113 -4.64 5.82 -21.86
N GLN A 114 -5.78 5.73 -21.15
CA GLN A 114 -7.10 5.59 -21.74
C GLN A 114 -7.82 6.93 -21.98
N GLY A 115 -7.15 8.07 -21.74
CA GLY A 115 -7.71 9.41 -21.91
C GLY A 115 -8.67 9.83 -20.79
N VAL A 116 -8.63 9.16 -19.64
CA VAL A 116 -9.50 9.42 -18.48
C VAL A 116 -8.67 10.02 -17.34
N GLN A 117 -9.17 11.08 -16.73
CA GLN A 117 -8.55 11.69 -15.56
C GLN A 117 -9.01 11.02 -14.28
N VAL A 118 -8.29 11.23 -13.18
CA VAL A 118 -8.70 10.77 -11.85
C VAL A 118 -8.75 11.97 -10.94
N ASP A 119 -9.82 12.09 -10.14
CA ASP A 119 -9.93 13.10 -9.10
C ASP A 119 -9.01 12.77 -7.92
N GLU A 120 -7.74 13.14 -8.06
CA GLU A 120 -6.73 12.99 -7.02
C GLU A 120 -7.06 13.76 -5.75
N GLN A 121 -7.72 14.91 -5.88
CA GLN A 121 -8.02 15.76 -4.74
C GLN A 121 -9.10 15.11 -3.87
N GLY A 122 -10.18 14.61 -4.48
CA GLY A 122 -11.19 13.81 -3.81
C GLY A 122 -10.61 12.56 -3.16
N PHE A 123 -9.71 11.85 -3.86
CA PHE A 123 -9.01 10.70 -3.28
C PHE A 123 -8.20 11.07 -2.03
N ARG A 124 -7.40 12.14 -2.09
CA ARG A 124 -6.57 12.60 -0.95
C ARG A 124 -7.42 13.03 0.25
N THR A 125 -8.54 13.70 0.01
CA THR A 125 -9.50 14.05 1.06
C THR A 125 -10.02 12.80 1.77
N LEU A 126 -10.47 11.79 1.02
CA LEU A 126 -10.96 10.53 1.58
C LEU A 126 -9.87 9.76 2.35
N MET A 127 -8.62 9.79 1.88
CA MET A 127 -7.48 9.20 2.58
C MET A 127 -7.21 9.88 3.92
N GLU A 128 -7.26 11.22 3.99
CA GLU A 128 -7.10 11.93 5.26
C GLU A 128 -8.29 11.70 6.20
N GLU A 129 -9.53 11.66 5.69
CA GLU A 129 -10.71 11.29 6.48
C GLU A 129 -10.62 9.88 7.06
N GLN A 130 -10.15 8.90 6.27
CA GLN A 130 -9.91 7.54 6.77
C GLN A 130 -8.86 7.51 7.88
N LYS A 131 -7.78 8.26 7.72
CA LYS A 131 -6.69 8.35 8.69
C LYS A 131 -7.13 9.05 9.98
N GLU A 132 -7.93 10.11 9.89
CA GLU A 132 -8.51 10.77 11.07
C GLU A 132 -9.49 9.86 11.79
N ARG A 133 -10.34 9.11 11.06
CA ARG A 133 -11.21 8.07 11.67
C ARG A 133 -10.39 7.01 12.41
N ALA A 134 -9.33 6.48 11.79
CA ALA A 134 -8.45 5.49 12.43
C ALA A 134 -7.76 6.05 13.69
N ARG A 135 -7.38 7.34 13.69
CA ARG A 135 -6.82 8.03 14.86
C ARG A 135 -7.86 8.20 15.97
N ALA A 136 -9.07 8.61 15.63
CA ALA A 136 -10.17 8.75 16.58
C ALA A 136 -10.53 7.41 17.23
N ASP A 137 -10.64 6.34 16.43
CA ASP A 137 -10.89 4.98 16.91
C ASP A 137 -9.77 4.47 17.82
N SER A 138 -8.51 4.75 17.47
CA SER A 138 -7.37 4.40 18.33
C SER A 138 -7.41 5.13 19.68
N ARG A 139 -7.78 6.42 19.68
CA ARG A 139 -7.97 7.20 20.92
C ARG A 139 -9.12 6.66 21.76
N ALA A 140 -10.26 6.32 21.13
CA ALA A 140 -11.44 5.77 21.79
C ALA A 140 -11.19 4.35 22.35
N LYS A 141 -10.39 3.52 21.66
CA LYS A 141 -10.00 2.19 22.14
C LYS A 141 -8.97 2.23 23.27
N LYS A 142 -8.09 3.25 23.32
CA LYS A 142 -7.20 3.47 24.48
C LYS A 142 -7.97 3.77 25.79
N THR A 143 -9.26 4.09 25.70
CA THR A 143 -10.15 4.34 26.85
C THR A 143 -11.02 3.14 27.27
N GLY A 144 -10.85 1.93 26.74
CA GLY A 144 -11.49 0.71 27.26
C GLY A 144 -10.48 -0.42 27.43
N HIS A 145 -10.20 -0.96 28.62
CA HIS A 145 -11.15 -1.63 29.52
C HIS A 145 -10.90 -1.44 31.03
N VAL A 146 -10.06 -0.47 31.43
CA VAL A 146 -9.84 -0.16 32.85
C VAL A 146 -9.84 1.35 33.00
N ASP A 147 -10.77 1.88 33.79
CA ASP A 147 -10.69 3.27 34.22
C ASP A 147 -9.45 3.41 35.12
N VAL A 148 -8.36 3.90 34.52
CA VAL A 148 -7.07 4.12 35.17
C VAL A 148 -7.22 5.06 36.38
N ARG A 149 -8.30 5.87 36.43
CA ARG A 149 -8.63 6.69 37.59
C ARG A 149 -8.95 5.85 38.83
N VAL A 150 -9.65 4.73 38.68
CA VAL A 150 -9.95 3.82 39.80
C VAL A 150 -8.67 3.24 40.37
N PHE A 151 -7.73 2.83 39.51
CA PHE A 151 -6.42 2.34 39.94
C PHE A 151 -5.63 3.43 40.69
N HIS A 152 -5.54 4.64 40.13
CA HIS A 152 -4.82 5.74 40.78
C HIS A 152 -5.48 6.24 42.07
N ASP A 153 -6.80 6.18 42.18
CA ASP A 153 -7.50 6.51 43.43
C ASP A 153 -7.26 5.44 44.50
N MET A 154 -7.23 4.16 44.12
CA MET A 154 -6.83 3.07 45.03
C MET A 154 -5.37 3.19 45.45
N GLU A 155 -4.47 3.44 44.51
CA GLU A 155 -3.03 3.65 44.76
C GLU A 155 -2.80 4.83 45.72
N ARG A 156 -3.50 5.96 45.53
CA ARG A 156 -3.45 7.10 46.46
C ARG A 156 -3.98 6.75 47.85
N ARG A 157 -5.07 5.98 47.94
CA ARG A 157 -5.61 5.50 49.24
C ARG A 157 -4.66 4.54 49.97
N MET A 158 -3.88 3.74 49.23
CA MET A 158 -2.95 2.77 49.79
C MET A 158 -1.57 3.35 50.14
N GLY A 159 -1.39 4.67 50.04
CA GLY A 159 -0.14 5.34 50.46
C GLY A 159 0.91 5.50 49.36
N GLY A 160 0.55 5.27 48.10
CA GLY A 160 1.41 5.55 46.94
C GLY A 160 2.46 4.47 46.69
N GLY A 161 2.16 3.58 45.73
CA GLY A 161 3.12 2.67 45.10
C GLY A 161 2.95 1.20 45.46
N SER A 162 2.90 0.35 44.44
CA SER A 162 3.05 -1.10 44.58
C SER A 162 4.50 -1.52 44.38
N ARG A 163 5.07 -2.34 45.28
CA ARG A 163 6.41 -2.91 45.10
C ARG A 163 6.35 -4.10 44.15
N PHE A 164 6.98 -3.98 42.98
CA PHE A 164 7.13 -5.09 42.03
C PHE A 164 8.06 -6.15 42.61
N LEU A 165 7.59 -7.41 42.68
CA LEU A 165 8.34 -8.54 43.27
C LEU A 165 9.02 -9.44 42.23
N GLY A 166 8.95 -9.10 40.94
CA GLY A 166 9.51 -9.91 39.86
C GLY A 166 8.62 -11.08 39.44
N TYR A 167 9.03 -11.78 38.40
CA TYR A 167 8.43 -13.04 37.97
C TYR A 167 9.29 -14.18 38.53
N THR A 168 8.72 -15.01 39.38
CA THR A 168 9.29 -16.31 39.76
C THR A 168 9.03 -17.35 38.68
#